data_AF-A0A382YNX4-F1
#
_entry.id   AF-A0A382YNX4-F1
#
_cell.length_a   1.000
_cell.length_b   1.000
_cell.length_c   1.000
_cell.angle_alpha   90.00
_cell.angle_beta   90.00
_cell.angle_gamma   90.00
#
_symmetry.space_group_name_H-M   'P 1'
#
loop_
_entity.id
_entity.type
_entity.pdbx_description
1 polymer ?
#
loop_
_entity_poly.entity_id
_entity_poly.type
_entity_poly.pdbx_seq_one_letter_code
_entity_poly.pdbx_strand_id
1 'polypeptide(L)'
;FDFGVIDLRLDDGDGLEVILELRKVNPNSRSIILTGFGNIANAVSAIKIGAIDYLSKPATIEDIFSSLFAYGDKKTPPPDEPMSANRVRWEHILRVYELCNKNVSETARRLKMHRRTLQRILAKRAPK
;
A
#
# COMPACT_ATOMS: atom_id res chain seq x y z
N PHE A 1 0.84 -19.99 13.52
CA PHE A 1 1.60 -19.50 12.37
C PHE A 1 2.70 -18.58 12.85
N ASP A 2 3.91 -18.75 12.34
CA ASP A 2 5.08 -17.95 12.74
C ASP A 2 5.23 -16.69 11.87
N PHE A 3 4.77 -16.75 10.62
CA PHE A 3 4.85 -15.67 9.64
C PHE A 3 3.51 -15.44 8.94
N GLY A 4 3.25 -14.19 8.52
CA GLY A 4 2.08 -13.81 7.73
C GLY A 4 2.41 -12.77 6.66
N VAL A 5 1.92 -12.98 5.44
CA VAL A 5 1.97 -12.00 4.35
C VAL A 5 0.53 -11.64 4.00
N ILE A 6 0.15 -10.38 4.21
CA ILE A 6 -1.26 -9.96 4.21
C ILE A 6 -1.44 -8.86 3.16
N ASP A 7 -2.45 -8.96 2.29
CA ASP A 7 -2.83 -7.80 1.45
C ASP A 7 -3.62 -6.81 2.29
N LEU A 8 -3.40 -5.52 2.07
CA LEU A 8 -4.14 -4.46 2.73
C LEU A 8 -5.63 -4.46 2.34
N ARG A 9 -5.93 -4.75 1.07
CA ARG A 9 -7.32 -4.84 0.61
C ARG A 9 -7.67 -6.29 0.36
N LEU A 10 -8.61 -6.79 1.15
CA LEU A 10 -9.25 -8.07 0.95
C LEU A 10 -10.65 -7.82 0.36
N ASP A 11 -11.21 -8.80 -0.35
CA ASP A 11 -12.55 -8.66 -0.94
C ASP A 11 -13.64 -8.52 0.15
N ASP A 12 -13.38 -9.06 1.34
CA ASP A 12 -14.28 -9.11 2.49
C ASP A 12 -13.81 -8.28 3.70
N GLY A 13 -12.69 -7.56 3.60
CA GLY A 13 -12.16 -6.83 4.75
C GLY A 13 -10.86 -6.03 4.53
N ASP A 14 -10.31 -5.54 5.64
CA ASP A 14 -9.05 -4.78 5.68
C ASP A 14 -7.93 -5.64 6.27
N GLY A 15 -6.79 -5.71 5.57
CA GLY A 15 -5.61 -6.45 6.04
C GLY A 15 -5.04 -5.93 7.36
N LEU A 16 -5.30 -4.67 7.73
CA LEU A 16 -4.94 -4.15 9.05
C LEU A 16 -5.71 -4.83 10.18
N GLU A 17 -6.99 -5.14 9.97
CA GLU A 17 -7.80 -5.87 10.96
C GLU A 17 -7.28 -7.29 11.15
N VAL A 18 -6.84 -7.94 10.06
CA VAL A 18 -6.21 -9.26 10.12
C VAL A 18 -4.96 -9.26 10.98
N ILE A 19 -4.10 -8.22 10.89
CA ILE A 19 -2.91 -8.12 11.76
C ILE A 19 -3.31 -7.98 13.23
N LEU A 20 -4.33 -7.18 13.53
CA LEU A 20 -4.82 -6.99 14.89
C LEU A 20 -5.31 -8.32 15.50
N GLU A 21 -6.10 -9.08 14.75
CA GLU A 21 -6.59 -10.39 15.20
C GLU A 21 -5.47 -11.42 15.29
N LEU A 22 -4.57 -11.47 14.31
CA LEU A 22 -3.40 -12.36 14.31
C LEU A 22 -2.54 -12.13 15.55
N ARG A 23 -2.33 -10.87 15.95
CA ARG A 23 -1.57 -10.52 17.13
C ARG A 23 -2.25 -10.92 18.43
N LYS A 24 -3.58 -10.92 18.49
CA LYS A 24 -4.34 -11.44 19.66
C LYS A 24 -4.18 -12.95 19.81
N VAL A 25 -4.16 -13.68 18.69
CA VAL A 25 -4.05 -15.15 18.67
C VAL A 25 -2.61 -15.61 18.90
N ASN A 26 -1.64 -14.96 18.25
CA ASN A 26 -0.22 -15.26 18.40
C ASN A 26 0.62 -13.97 18.40
N PRO A 27 0.96 -13.43 19.58
CA PRO A 27 1.79 -12.22 19.70
C PRO A 27 3.20 -12.36 19.11
N ASN A 28 3.71 -13.59 18.97
CA ASN A 28 5.03 -13.86 18.42
C ASN A 28 5.02 -13.99 16.89
N SER A 29 3.84 -13.96 16.26
CA SER A 29 3.72 -14.05 14.81
C SER A 29 4.22 -12.77 14.15
N ARG A 30 5.07 -12.92 13.13
CA ARG A 30 5.63 -11.80 12.37
C ARG A 30 4.84 -11.61 11.08
N SER A 31 4.26 -10.43 10.88
CA SER A 31 3.42 -10.16 9.70
C SER A 31 3.88 -8.95 8.91
N ILE A 32 3.86 -9.05 7.58
CA ILE A 32 4.07 -7.93 6.66
C ILE A 32 2.79 -7.62 5.89
N ILE A 33 2.62 -6.36 5.52
CA ILE A 33 1.63 -5.97 4.50
C ILE A 33 2.29 -5.99 3.13
N LEU A 34 1.65 -6.61 2.14
CA LEU A 34 2.06 -6.58 0.75
C LEU A 34 0.88 -6.14 -0.12
N THR A 35 0.89 -4.90 -0.62
CA THR A 35 -0.28 -4.36 -1.33
C THR A 35 0.06 -3.54 -2.56
N GLY A 36 -0.78 -3.61 -3.59
CA GLY A 36 -0.74 -2.68 -4.73
C GLY A 36 -1.31 -1.29 -4.41
N PHE A 37 -1.87 -1.11 -3.21
CA PHE A 37 -2.54 0.12 -2.76
C PHE A 37 -1.72 0.85 -1.67
N GLY A 38 -0.40 0.89 -1.86
CA GLY A 38 0.57 1.59 -1.02
C GLY A 38 0.24 3.06 -0.78
N ASN A 39 0.07 3.52 0.46
CA ASN A 39 0.24 4.95 0.78
C ASN A 39 0.96 5.10 2.13
N ILE A 40 1.62 6.24 2.33
CA ILE A 40 2.43 6.49 3.53
C ILE A 40 1.59 6.38 4.82
N ALA A 41 0.33 6.83 4.79
CA ALA A 41 -0.55 6.77 5.96
C ALA A 41 -0.85 5.33 6.39
N ASN A 42 -1.14 4.44 5.44
CA ASN A 42 -1.42 3.03 5.68
C ASN A 42 -0.17 2.28 6.12
N ALA A 43 1.00 2.62 5.56
CA ALA A 43 2.28 2.09 6.02
C ALA A 43 2.51 2.44 7.49
N VAL A 44 2.33 3.70 7.88
CA VAL A 44 2.46 4.13 9.30
C VAL A 44 1.45 3.41 10.20
N SER A 45 0.20 3.27 9.77
CA SER A 45 -0.82 2.53 10.52
C SER A 45 -0.45 1.06 10.71
N ALA A 46 0.02 0.38 9.66
CA ALA A 46 0.45 -1.02 9.70
C ALA A 46 1.57 -1.25 10.73
N ILE A 47 2.59 -0.38 10.72
CA ILE A 47 3.69 -0.49 11.69
C ILE A 47 3.17 -0.26 13.13
N LYS A 48 2.29 0.72 13.34
CA LYS A 48 1.71 1.00 14.67
C LYS A 48 0.93 -0.18 15.26
N ILE A 49 0.21 -0.94 14.43
CA ILE A 49 -0.56 -2.10 14.89
C ILE A 49 0.30 -3.36 15.07
N GLY A 50 1.56 -3.35 14.63
CA GLY A 50 2.53 -4.42 14.86
C GLY A 50 2.93 -5.20 13.61
N ALA A 51 2.64 -4.70 12.41
CA ALA A 51 3.31 -5.21 11.21
C ALA A 51 4.82 -4.93 11.32
N ILE A 52 5.62 -5.88 10.89
CA ILE A 52 7.08 -5.74 10.87
C ILE A 52 7.53 -4.87 9.68
N ASP A 53 6.78 -4.90 8.58
CA ASP A 53 7.07 -4.13 7.38
C ASP A 53 5.83 -3.92 6.49
N TYR A 54 5.93 -2.97 5.57
CA TYR A 54 4.92 -2.62 4.57
C TYR A 54 5.56 -2.54 3.18
N LEU A 55 5.28 -3.53 2.33
CA LEU A 55 5.77 -3.63 0.98
C LEU A 55 4.68 -3.25 -0.04
N SER A 56 5.08 -2.51 -1.08
CA SER A 56 4.21 -2.19 -2.20
C SER A 56 4.44 -3.18 -3.34
N LYS A 57 3.36 -3.67 -3.98
CA LYS A 57 3.47 -4.51 -5.18
C LYS A 57 3.92 -3.64 -6.38
N PRO A 58 4.79 -4.14 -7.26
CA PRO A 58 5.42 -5.46 -7.22
C PRO A 58 6.57 -5.54 -6.20
N ALA A 59 6.64 -6.64 -5.46
CA ALA A 59 7.75 -6.97 -4.57
C ALA A 59 8.32 -8.34 -4.96
N THR A 60 9.62 -8.49 -4.84
CA THR A 60 10.33 -9.75 -5.12
C THR A 60 10.23 -10.72 -3.92
N ILE A 61 10.61 -11.97 -4.14
CA ILE A 61 10.65 -12.97 -3.05
C ILE A 61 11.73 -12.56 -2.05
N GLU A 62 12.84 -12.01 -2.53
CA GLU A 62 13.96 -11.51 -1.75
C GLU A 62 13.53 -10.35 -0.84
N ASP A 63 12.68 -9.43 -1.32
CA ASP A 63 12.12 -8.34 -0.51
C ASP A 63 11.28 -8.89 0.65
N ILE A 64 10.37 -9.82 0.34
CA ILE A 64 9.48 -10.46 1.32
C ILE A 64 10.30 -11.21 2.38
N PHE A 65 11.29 -11.99 1.94
CA PHE A 65 12.14 -12.76 2.83
C PHE A 65 12.98 -11.84 3.72
N SER A 66 13.54 -10.78 3.15
CA SER A 66 14.32 -9.79 3.90
C SER A 66 13.46 -9.13 4.99
N SER A 67 12.23 -8.73 4.68
CA SER A 67 11.31 -8.14 5.67
C SER A 67 10.89 -9.12 6.76
N LEU A 68 10.59 -10.38 6.42
CA LEU A 68 10.16 -11.41 7.39
C LEU A 68 11.27 -11.85 8.34
N PHE A 69 12.50 -11.95 7.84
CA PHE A 69 13.63 -12.50 8.57
C PHE A 69 14.63 -11.46 9.10
N ALA A 70 14.45 -10.17 8.78
CA ALA A 70 15.26 -9.11 9.40
C ALA A 70 15.12 -9.15 10.93
N TYR A 71 16.21 -9.43 11.64
CA TYR A 71 16.27 -9.39 13.10
C TYR A 71 16.74 -8.01 13.58
N GLY A 72 15.94 -7.36 14.44
CA GLY A 72 16.26 -6.07 15.07
C GLY A 72 15.86 -4.83 14.27
N ASP A 73 16.02 -3.66 14.89
CA ASP A 73 15.70 -2.28 14.46
C ASP A 73 16.35 -1.81 13.14
N LYS A 74 16.74 -2.73 12.27
CA LYS A 74 17.09 -2.42 10.89
C LYS A 74 15.81 -2.01 10.18
N LYS A 75 15.57 -0.70 10.16
CA LYS A 75 14.75 -0.05 9.14
C LYS A 75 15.12 -0.66 7.81
N THR A 76 14.15 -1.24 7.12
CA THR A 76 14.30 -1.66 5.73
C THR A 76 14.90 -0.47 4.99
N PRO A 77 16.07 -0.62 4.35
CA PRO A 77 16.63 0.47 3.57
C PRO A 77 15.57 0.92 2.56
N PRO A 78 15.49 2.22 2.25
CA PRO A 78 14.62 2.70 1.18
C PRO A 78 14.85 1.83 -0.06
N PRO A 79 13.79 1.46 -0.80
CA PRO A 79 13.95 0.67 -2.01
C PRO A 79 15.01 1.30 -2.92
N ASP A 80 15.89 0.48 -3.50
CA ASP A 80 16.97 0.96 -4.39
C ASP A 80 16.41 1.80 -5.55
N GLU A 81 15.19 1.47 -6.00
CA GLU A 81 14.41 2.26 -6.96
C GLU A 81 13.07 2.70 -6.34
N PRO A 82 13.01 3.87 -5.68
CA PRO A 82 11.74 4.39 -5.20
C PRO A 82 10.83 4.73 -6.39
N MET A 83 9.52 4.54 -6.22
CA MET A 83 8.55 4.93 -7.24
C MET A 83 8.73 6.41 -7.60
N SER A 84 8.72 6.71 -8.91
CA SER A 84 8.82 8.09 -9.38
C SER A 84 7.68 8.94 -8.82
N ALA A 85 7.94 10.22 -8.50
CA ALA A 85 6.92 11.12 -7.98
C ALA A 85 5.68 11.21 -8.90
N ASN A 86 5.88 11.01 -10.21
CA ASN A 86 4.79 10.95 -11.18
C ASN A 86 3.97 9.67 -11.06
N ARG A 87 4.60 8.52 -10.80
CA ARG A 87 3.92 7.25 -10.53
C ARG A 87 3.13 7.27 -9.24
N VAL A 88 3.70 7.81 -8.15
CA VAL A 88 2.98 8.00 -6.88
C VAL A 88 1.74 8.89 -7.08
N ARG A 89 1.89 10.00 -7.82
CA ARG A 89 0.75 10.87 -8.16
C ARG A 89 -0.30 10.13 -8.98
N TRP A 90 0.12 9.35 -9.97
CA TRP A 90 -0.78 8.57 -10.83
C TRP A 90 -1.60 7.55 -10.05
N GLU A 91 -0.96 6.76 -9.20
CA GLU A 91 -1.61 5.76 -8.35
C GLU A 91 -2.57 6.41 -7.36
N HIS A 92 -2.20 7.57 -6.78
CA HIS A 92 -3.11 8.33 -5.94
C HIS A 92 -4.37 8.77 -6.70
N ILE A 93 -4.21 9.28 -7.92
CA ILE A 93 -5.33 9.71 -8.78
C ILE A 93 -6.25 8.53 -9.11
N LEU A 94 -5.69 7.40 -9.55
CA LEU A 94 -6.47 6.20 -9.84
C LEU A 94 -7.21 5.68 -8.61
N ARG A 95 -6.58 5.73 -7.43
CA ARG A 95 -7.23 5.32 -6.19
C ARG A 95 -8.45 6.17 -5.87
N VAL A 96 -8.33 7.50 -5.91
CA VAL A 96 -9.46 8.38 -5.64
C VAL A 96 -10.55 8.22 -6.71
N TYR A 97 -10.16 7.90 -7.95
CA TYR A 97 -11.10 7.57 -9.02
C TYR A 97 -11.94 6.32 -8.72
N GLU A 98 -11.30 5.23 -8.31
CA GLU A 98 -12.00 4.00 -7.92
C GLU A 98 -12.90 4.22 -6.69
N LEU A 99 -12.43 4.93 -5.67
CA LEU A 99 -13.22 5.28 -4.47
C LEU A 99 -14.42 6.18 -4.77
N CYS A 100 -14.43 6.87 -5.90
CA CYS A 100 -15.56 7.68 -6.37
C CYS A 100 -16.43 6.91 -7.36
N ASN A 101 -16.40 5.57 -7.37
CA ASN A 101 -17.10 4.71 -8.32
C ASN A 101 -16.85 5.14 -9.78
N LYS A 102 -15.60 5.46 -10.11
CA LYS A 102 -15.18 5.89 -11.45
C LYS A 102 -15.89 7.19 -11.93
N ASN A 103 -16.32 8.05 -11.01
CA ASN A 103 -16.90 9.34 -11.33
C ASN A 103 -15.83 10.44 -11.46
N VAL A 104 -15.50 10.80 -12.71
CA VAL A 104 -14.48 11.82 -13.03
C VAL A 104 -14.76 13.17 -12.36
N SER A 105 -16.01 13.62 -12.29
CA SER A 105 -16.35 14.95 -11.76
C SER A 105 -16.15 15.01 -10.24
N GLU A 106 -16.58 13.98 -9.53
CA GLU A 106 -16.40 13.88 -8.06
C GLU A 106 -14.93 13.70 -7.69
N THR A 107 -14.19 12.86 -8.42
CA THR A 107 -12.75 12.69 -8.24
C THR A 107 -11.99 13.99 -8.46
N ALA A 108 -12.31 14.74 -9.52
CA ALA A 108 -11.68 16.02 -9.81
C ALA A 108 -11.94 17.05 -8.70
N ARG A 109 -13.18 17.10 -8.17
CA ARG A 109 -13.54 17.95 -7.03
C ARG A 109 -12.74 17.59 -5.77
N ARG A 110 -12.66 16.30 -5.41
CA ARG A 110 -11.91 15.84 -4.22
C ARG A 110 -10.41 16.07 -4.32
N LEU A 111 -9.85 15.86 -5.51
CA LEU A 111 -8.43 16.10 -5.78
C LEU A 111 -8.10 17.59 -6.03
N LYS A 112 -9.07 18.50 -5.90
CA LYS A 112 -8.93 19.94 -6.17
C LYS A 112 -8.26 20.23 -7.52
N MET A 113 -8.61 19.47 -8.55
CA MET A 113 -8.08 19.65 -9.90
C MET A 113 -9.19 19.81 -10.94
N HIS A 114 -8.85 20.41 -12.08
CA HIS A 114 -9.82 20.62 -13.14
C HIS A 114 -10.22 19.28 -13.79
N ARG A 115 -11.51 19.08 -14.08
CA ARG A 115 -12.04 17.84 -14.70
C ARG A 115 -11.29 17.44 -15.98
N ARG A 116 -10.98 18.42 -16.84
CA ARG A 116 -10.20 18.20 -18.08
C ARG A 116 -8.78 17.70 -17.79
N THR A 117 -8.15 18.18 -16.72
CA THR A 117 -6.82 17.73 -16.30
C THR A 117 -6.87 16.27 -15.87
N LEU A 118 -7.85 15.90 -15.04
CA LEU A 118 -8.05 14.52 -14.61
C LEU A 118 -8.32 13.59 -15.81
N GLN A 119 -9.20 13.98 -16.72
CA GLN A 119 -9.47 13.19 -17.94
C GLN A 119 -8.21 12.96 -18.77
N ARG A 120 -7.41 14.00 -18.97
CA ARG A 120 -6.15 13.90 -19.72
C ARG A 120 -5.12 13.01 -19.02
N ILE A 121 -5.09 13.03 -17.69
CA ILE A 121 -4.29 12.11 -16.90
C ILE A 121 -4.81 10.70 -17.16
N LEU A 122 -6.06 10.38 -16.81
CA LEU A 122 -6.64 9.04 -16.97
C LEU A 122 -6.56 8.44 -18.39
N ALA A 123 -6.54 9.27 -19.43
CA ALA A 123 -6.38 8.82 -20.82
C ALA A 123 -4.96 8.35 -21.19
N LYS A 124 -3.94 8.76 -20.43
CA LYS A 124 -2.56 8.32 -20.65
C LYS A 124 -2.31 6.97 -19.97
N ARG A 125 -1.42 6.15 -20.55
CA ARG A 125 -0.91 4.95 -19.86
C ARG A 125 -0.08 5.34 -18.64
N ALA A 126 0.02 4.43 -17.66
CA ALA A 126 0.80 4.64 -16.44
C ALA A 126 2.21 5.15 -16.79
N PRO A 127 2.69 6.22 -16.14
CA PRO A 127 4.05 6.70 -16.34
C PRO A 127 5.05 5.61 -15.94
N LYS A 128 6.11 5.44 -16.75
CA LYS A 128 7.24 4.56 -16.42
C LYS A 128 7.91 5.02 -15.13
#